data_AF-W2T7A9-F1
#
_entry.id   AF-W2T7A9-F1
#
_cell.length_a   1.000
_cell.length_b   1.000
_cell.length_c   1.000
_cell.angle_alpha   90.00
_cell.angle_beta   90.00
_cell.angle_gamma   90.00
#
_symmetry.space_group_name_H-M   'P 1'
#
loop_
_entity.id
_entity.type
_entity.pdbx_description
1 polymer ?
#
loop_
_entity_poly.entity_id
_entity_poly.type
_entity_poly.pdbx_seq_one_letter_code
_entity_poly.pdbx_strand_id
1 'polypeptide(L)'
;RLRTNNVGKKILQTLIEKRPKFAEYFGIQSESLEIKTLNQSKEFHLQAHRIQNFLDTAVGSLGFCPISSVYDMAHRIGQIHFYRGVNFGADNWLVFKRVTVDQVTTGQSDSSNEPEQNGVTKVEEENGTFPTVGIANPYSGENCLARLGWNKLMTVIVREMKKGFLEEAMRNCKEEDNNGLL
;
A
#
# COMPACT_ATOMS: atom_id res chain seq x y z
N ARG A 1 10.87 -14.70 -11.67
CA ARG A 1 10.22 -13.58 -10.93
C ARG A 1 10.19 -13.97 -9.45
N LEU A 2 11.01 -13.34 -8.62
CA LEU A 2 10.99 -13.56 -7.17
C LEU A 2 9.63 -13.13 -6.62
N ARG A 3 8.91 -14.09 -6.05
CA ARG A 3 7.56 -13.97 -5.51
C ARG A 3 7.57 -13.07 -4.27
N THR A 4 7.23 -11.80 -4.43
CA THR A 4 6.91 -10.85 -3.35
C THR A 4 5.56 -11.21 -2.71
N ASN A 5 5.41 -12.43 -2.21
CA ASN A 5 4.12 -13.04 -1.84
C ASN A 5 3.34 -12.32 -0.72
N ASN A 6 3.90 -11.27 -0.11
CA ASN A 6 3.32 -10.62 1.07
C ASN A 6 3.33 -9.08 1.01
N VAL A 7 3.61 -8.44 -0.14
CA VAL A 7 3.68 -6.96 -0.18
C VAL A 7 2.31 -6.35 0.08
N GLY A 8 1.25 -6.87 -0.51
CA GLY A 8 -0.12 -6.42 -0.22
C GLY A 8 -0.49 -6.55 1.26
N LYS A 9 -0.01 -7.62 1.93
CA LYS A 9 -0.19 -7.84 3.37
C LYS A 9 0.56 -6.81 4.20
N LYS A 10 1.84 -6.55 3.89
CA LYS A 10 2.65 -5.52 4.56
C LYS A 10 2.04 -4.14 4.40
N ILE A 11 1.56 -3.80 3.20
CA ILE A 11 0.87 -2.54 2.93
C ILE A 11 -0.36 -2.41 3.83
N LEU A 12 -1.27 -3.38 3.78
CA LEU A 12 -2.52 -3.31 4.53
C LEU A 12 -2.27 -3.27 6.05
N GLN A 13 -1.33 -4.08 6.54
CA GLN A 13 -0.93 -4.06 7.94
C GLN A 13 -0.43 -2.68 8.37
N THR A 14 0.55 -2.12 7.64
CA THR A 14 1.11 -0.79 7.97
C THR A 14 0.07 0.32 7.88
N LEU A 15 -0.92 0.20 6.98
CA LEU A 15 -2.04 1.16 6.91
C LEU A 15 -2.88 1.12 8.18
N ILE A 16 -3.27 -0.07 8.62
CA ILE A 16 -4.08 -0.25 9.84
C ILE A 16 -3.29 0.21 11.08
N GLU A 17 -2.01 -0.13 11.17
CA GLU A 17 -1.12 0.32 12.27
C GLU A 17 -1.02 1.84 12.34
N LYS A 18 -0.83 2.52 11.20
CA LYS A 18 -0.72 3.99 11.16
C LYS A 18 -2.08 4.68 11.34
N ARG A 19 -3.14 4.06 10.84
CA ARG A 19 -4.49 4.64 10.74
C ARG A 19 -5.53 3.51 10.85
N PRO A 20 -5.98 3.16 12.07
CA PRO A 20 -6.90 2.06 12.33
C PRO A 20 -8.18 2.07 11.48
N LYS A 21 -8.66 3.25 11.09
CA LYS A 21 -9.84 3.43 10.23
C LYS A 21 -9.74 2.73 8.86
N PHE A 22 -8.53 2.41 8.39
CA PHE A 22 -8.39 1.56 7.20
C PHE A 22 -9.02 0.18 7.37
N ALA A 23 -9.07 -0.39 8.58
CA ALA A 23 -9.76 -1.66 8.80
C ALA A 23 -11.25 -1.56 8.42
N GLU A 24 -11.93 -0.50 8.87
CA GLU A 24 -13.33 -0.21 8.54
C GLU A 24 -13.50 -0.01 7.03
N TYR A 25 -12.64 0.81 6.42
CA TYR A 25 -12.68 1.06 4.98
C TYR A 25 -12.52 -0.19 4.12
N PHE A 26 -11.71 -1.14 4.57
CA PHE A 26 -11.51 -2.42 3.90
C PHE A 26 -12.54 -3.48 4.32
N GLY A 27 -13.51 -3.14 5.17
CA GLY A 27 -14.54 -4.07 5.66
C GLY A 27 -13.99 -5.19 6.53
N ILE A 28 -12.87 -4.94 7.22
CA ILE A 28 -12.21 -5.90 8.11
C ILE A 28 -12.86 -5.77 9.48
N GLN A 29 -13.76 -6.70 9.79
CA GLN A 29 -14.41 -6.79 11.08
C GLN A 29 -13.52 -7.62 11.99
N SER A 30 -12.87 -6.98 12.95
CA SER A 30 -12.04 -7.66 13.93
C SER A 30 -12.18 -6.99 15.30
N GLU A 31 -12.32 -7.81 16.34
CA GLU A 31 -12.40 -7.36 17.73
C GLU A 31 -11.09 -6.73 18.21
N SER A 32 -9.97 -7.10 17.58
CA SER A 32 -8.65 -6.58 17.87
C SER A 32 -7.88 -6.33 16.58
N LEU A 33 -7.25 -5.16 16.49
CA LEU A 33 -6.37 -4.79 15.37
C LEU A 33 -4.92 -5.22 15.61
N GLU A 34 -4.68 -6.07 16.61
CA GLU A 34 -3.38 -6.71 16.80
C GLU A 34 -3.05 -7.62 15.60
N ILE A 35 -1.78 -7.65 15.23
CA ILE A 35 -1.29 -8.40 14.07
C ILE A 35 -1.65 -9.89 14.12
N LYS A 36 -1.66 -10.50 15.32
CA LYS A 36 -2.00 -11.91 15.51
C LYS A 36 -3.45 -12.19 15.11
N THR A 37 -4.36 -11.30 15.50
CA THR A 37 -5.79 -11.39 15.19
C THR A 37 -6.05 -11.07 13.71
N LEU A 38 -5.42 -10.03 13.16
CA LEU A 38 -5.50 -9.71 11.72
C LEU A 38 -5.02 -10.88 10.85
N ASN A 39 -3.97 -11.58 11.28
CA ASN A 39 -3.45 -12.78 10.62
C ASN A 39 -4.39 -14.01 10.67
N GLN A 40 -5.52 -13.91 11.36
CA GLN A 40 -6.57 -14.93 11.36
C GLN A 40 -7.82 -14.48 10.58
N SER A 41 -7.95 -13.17 10.27
CA SER A 41 -9.09 -12.63 9.53
C SER A 41 -9.04 -12.97 8.04
N LYS A 42 -10.11 -13.57 7.51
CA LYS A 42 -10.24 -13.87 6.08
C LYS A 42 -10.35 -12.60 5.24
N GLU A 43 -11.05 -11.60 5.75
CA GLU A 43 -11.24 -10.28 5.15
C GLU A 43 -9.91 -9.57 4.98
N PHE A 44 -9.06 -9.60 6.01
CA PHE A 44 -7.71 -9.03 5.94
C PHE A 44 -6.88 -9.66 4.82
N HIS A 45 -6.87 -11.00 4.72
CA HIS A 45 -6.13 -11.69 3.65
C HIS A 45 -6.70 -11.39 2.26
N LEU A 46 -8.03 -11.36 2.12
CA LEU A 46 -8.69 -11.05 0.86
C LEU A 46 -8.33 -9.64 0.37
N GLN A 47 -8.34 -8.65 1.27
CA GLN A 47 -8.06 -7.26 0.91
C GLN A 47 -6.56 -7.06 0.63
N ALA A 48 -5.68 -7.70 1.40
CA ALA A 48 -4.25 -7.74 1.12
C ALA A 48 -3.96 -8.32 -0.27
N HIS A 49 -4.63 -9.42 -0.63
CA HIS A 49 -4.50 -10.04 -1.95
C HIS A 49 -5.03 -9.15 -3.08
N ARG A 50 -6.15 -8.45 -2.87
CA ARG A 50 -6.67 -7.49 -3.86
C ARG A 50 -5.70 -6.34 -4.12
N ILE A 51 -5.06 -5.80 -3.07
CA ILE A 51 -4.02 -4.79 -3.20
C ILE A 51 -2.84 -5.35 -4.00
N GLN A 52 -2.34 -6.54 -3.65
CA GLN A 52 -1.24 -7.20 -4.36
C GLN A 52 -1.57 -7.38 -5.85
N ASN A 53 -2.71 -7.98 -6.17
CA ASN A 53 -3.10 -8.29 -7.54
C ASN A 53 -3.27 -7.03 -8.39
N PHE A 54 -3.83 -5.97 -7.81
CA PHE A 54 -3.93 -4.69 -8.50
C PHE A 54 -2.53 -4.15 -8.85
N LEU A 55 -1.60 -4.14 -7.90
CA LEU A 55 -0.23 -3.66 -8.13
C LEU A 55 0.52 -4.54 -9.14
N ASP A 56 0.40 -5.86 -9.04
CA ASP A 56 1.02 -6.83 -9.95
C ASP A 56 0.47 -6.67 -11.37
N THR A 57 -0.83 -6.41 -11.51
CA THR A 57 -1.47 -6.15 -12.80
C THR A 57 -1.00 -4.81 -13.36
N ALA A 58 -1.02 -3.75 -12.55
CA ALA A 58 -0.61 -2.41 -12.97
C ALA A 58 0.85 -2.38 -13.46
N VAL A 59 1.77 -3.00 -12.72
CA VAL A 59 3.17 -3.10 -13.15
C VAL A 59 3.36 -4.10 -14.29
N GLY A 60 2.65 -5.23 -14.26
CA GLY A 60 2.71 -6.26 -15.30
C GLY A 60 2.22 -5.77 -16.66
N SER A 61 1.34 -4.79 -16.70
CA SER A 61 0.87 -4.13 -17.93
C SER A 61 1.85 -3.14 -18.54
N LEU A 62 2.80 -2.61 -17.76
CA LEU A 62 3.72 -1.56 -18.25
C LEU A 62 4.59 -2.08 -19.39
N GLY A 63 4.59 -1.36 -20.51
CA GLY A 63 5.35 -1.72 -21.70
C GLY A 63 4.70 -2.78 -22.60
N PHE A 64 3.56 -3.36 -22.18
CA PHE A 64 2.81 -4.32 -22.98
C PHE A 64 1.46 -3.77 -23.48
N CYS A 65 0.76 -3.00 -22.64
CA CYS A 65 -0.48 -2.34 -23.00
C CYS A 65 -0.41 -0.83 -22.76
N PRO A 66 -1.32 -0.04 -23.37
CA PRO A 66 -1.39 1.40 -23.13
C PRO A 66 -1.53 1.69 -21.64
N ILE A 67 -0.79 2.69 -21.15
CA ILE A 67 -0.84 3.08 -19.73
C ILE A 67 -2.25 3.51 -19.30
N SER A 68 -3.07 3.97 -20.24
CA SER A 68 -4.49 4.30 -20.01
C SER A 68 -5.28 3.11 -19.46
N SER A 69 -4.94 1.87 -19.80
CA SER A 69 -5.62 0.70 -19.24
C SER A 69 -5.46 0.59 -17.72
N VAL A 70 -4.30 0.99 -17.17
CA VAL A 70 -4.09 1.07 -15.72
C VAL A 70 -4.91 2.22 -15.12
N TYR A 71 -5.04 3.32 -15.85
CA TYR A 71 -5.80 4.49 -15.42
C TYR A 71 -7.30 4.18 -15.35
N ASP A 72 -7.84 3.52 -16.36
CA ASP A 72 -9.24 3.09 -16.42
C ASP A 72 -9.56 2.08 -15.30
N MET A 73 -8.64 1.15 -15.03
CA MET A 73 -8.77 0.22 -13.91
C MET A 73 -8.78 0.96 -12.56
N ALA A 74 -7.86 1.90 -12.33
CA ALA A 74 -7.81 2.70 -11.12
C ALA A 74 -9.07 3.57 -10.97
N HIS A 75 -9.53 4.18 -12.06
CA HIS A 75 -10.77 4.94 -12.11
C HIS A 75 -11.98 4.09 -11.71
N ARG A 76 -12.11 2.88 -12.29
CA ARG A 76 -13.18 1.94 -11.95
C ARG A 76 -13.15 1.52 -10.48
N ILE A 77 -11.97 1.31 -9.91
CA ILE A 77 -11.84 1.03 -8.47
C ILE A 77 -12.35 2.21 -7.64
N GLY A 78 -12.08 3.45 -8.07
CA GLY A 78 -12.64 4.67 -7.46
C GLY A 78 -14.17 4.68 -7.41
N GLN A 79 -14.82 4.37 -8.53
CA GLN A 79 -16.28 4.22 -8.60
C GLN A 79 -16.79 3.12 -7.65
N ILE A 80 -16.10 1.98 -7.59
CA ILE A 80 -16.45 0.89 -6.66
C ILE A 80 -16.34 1.35 -5.21
N HIS A 81 -15.33 2.16 -4.86
CA HIS A 81 -15.17 2.70 -3.51
C HIS A 81 -16.32 3.63 -3.12
N PHE A 82 -16.85 4.42 -4.06
CA PHE A 82 -18.06 5.23 -3.84
C PHE A 82 -19.24 4.37 -3.44
N TYR A 83 -19.60 3.37 -4.25
CA TYR A 83 -20.72 2.46 -3.96
C TYR A 83 -20.54 1.61 -2.71
N ARG A 84 -19.30 1.42 -2.25
CA ARG A 84 -18.98 0.71 -1.01
C ARG A 84 -18.92 1.62 0.23
N GLY A 85 -19.20 2.92 0.08
CA GLY A 85 -19.16 3.89 1.18
C GLY A 85 -17.74 4.19 1.69
N VAL A 86 -16.71 3.86 0.91
CA VAL A 86 -15.30 4.06 1.32
C VAL A 86 -14.87 5.47 0.99
N ASN A 87 -15.05 6.39 1.95
CA ASN A 87 -14.69 7.79 1.78
C ASN A 87 -13.34 8.13 2.43
N PHE A 88 -12.30 8.25 1.60
CA PHE A 88 -10.97 8.67 2.04
C PHE A 88 -10.83 10.19 1.98
N GLY A 89 -10.49 10.78 3.13
CA GLY A 89 -9.92 12.12 3.18
C GLY A 89 -8.60 12.23 2.40
N ALA A 90 -8.21 13.45 2.06
CA ALA A 90 -7.00 13.72 1.28
C ALA A 90 -5.75 13.12 1.95
N ASP A 91 -5.69 13.15 3.28
CA ASP A 91 -4.65 12.56 4.11
C ASP A 91 -4.59 11.04 3.97
N ASN A 92 -5.72 10.33 3.99
CA ASN A 92 -5.78 8.87 3.84
C ASN A 92 -5.25 8.42 2.47
N TRP A 93 -5.58 9.16 1.40
CA TRP A 93 -5.01 8.90 0.07
C TRP A 93 -3.48 9.04 0.03
N LEU A 94 -2.95 10.07 0.71
CA LEU A 94 -1.51 10.32 0.77
C LEU A 94 -0.80 9.26 1.63
N VAL A 95 -1.42 8.84 2.73
CA VAL A 95 -0.93 7.74 3.57
C VAL A 95 -0.90 6.43 2.78
N PHE A 96 -1.98 6.10 2.05
CA PHE A 96 -2.03 4.94 1.17
C PHE A 96 -0.87 4.95 0.17
N LYS A 97 -0.75 6.02 -0.62
CA LYS A 97 0.35 6.20 -1.58
C LYS A 97 1.72 6.02 -0.92
N ARG A 98 1.97 6.72 0.20
CA ARG A 98 3.27 6.70 0.88
C ARG A 98 3.61 5.29 1.35
N VAL A 99 2.69 4.63 2.05
CA VAL A 99 2.90 3.26 2.55
C VAL A 99 3.11 2.29 1.39
N THR A 100 2.33 2.38 0.31
CA THR A 100 2.55 1.52 -0.86
C THR A 100 3.95 1.72 -1.43
N VAL A 101 4.37 2.96 -1.69
CA VAL A 101 5.70 3.25 -2.22
C VAL A 101 6.79 2.77 -1.27
N ASP A 102 6.65 3.01 0.03
CA ASP A 102 7.60 2.54 1.03
C ASP A 102 7.70 1.00 0.99
N GLN A 103 6.58 0.28 1.06
CA GLN A 103 6.60 -1.19 1.14
C GLN A 103 7.07 -1.88 -0.15
N VAL A 104 6.82 -1.29 -1.34
CA VAL A 104 7.30 -1.86 -2.62
C VAL A 104 8.76 -1.50 -2.91
N THR A 105 9.34 -0.50 -2.21
CA THR A 105 10.73 -0.07 -2.40
C THR A 105 11.65 -0.47 -1.25
N THR A 106 11.10 -0.76 -0.08
CA THR A 106 11.84 -1.25 1.10
C THR A 106 11.87 -2.78 1.05
N GLY A 107 12.81 -3.34 0.28
CA GLY A 107 13.14 -4.76 0.35
C GLY A 107 13.24 -5.52 -0.99
N GLN A 108 14.36 -5.30 -1.69
CA GLN A 108 15.21 -6.40 -2.19
C GLN A 108 16.50 -6.55 -1.36
N SER A 109 16.62 -5.84 -0.23
CA SER A 109 17.72 -5.98 0.73
C SER A 109 17.38 -7.06 1.77
N ASP A 110 17.96 -8.25 1.57
CA ASP A 110 18.26 -9.33 2.51
C ASP A 110 17.35 -9.48 3.75
N SER A 111 16.30 -10.27 3.59
CA SER A 111 15.74 -11.03 4.71
C SER A 111 16.48 -12.36 4.84
N SER A 112 17.73 -12.30 5.31
CA SER A 112 18.46 -13.43 5.89
C SER A 112 19.34 -12.92 7.02
N ASN A 113 18.71 -12.57 8.13
CA ASN A 113 19.37 -12.51 9.44
C ASN A 113 18.32 -12.99 10.45
N GLU A 114 18.11 -14.30 10.47
CA GLU A 114 17.61 -14.95 11.68
C GLU A 114 18.72 -14.92 12.73
N PRO A 115 18.42 -14.61 14.00
CA PRO A 115 19.38 -14.77 15.07
C PRO A 115 19.35 -16.23 15.54
N GLU A 116 20.10 -17.12 14.87
CA GLU A 116 20.39 -18.42 15.46
C GLU A 116 21.46 -18.26 16.54
N GLN A 117 21.01 -18.39 17.79
CA GLN A 117 21.85 -18.70 18.93
C GLN A 117 22.65 -19.98 18.65
N ASN A 118 23.98 -19.90 18.74
CA ASN A 118 24.81 -20.99 19.26
C ASN A 118 26.16 -20.44 19.70
N GLY A 119 26.46 -20.56 20.99
CA GLY A 119 27.66 -20.02 21.59
C GLY A 119 28.88 -20.89 21.36
N VAL A 120 30.03 -20.26 21.12
CA VAL A 120 31.35 -20.69 21.60
C VAL A 120 32.21 -19.44 21.83
N THR A 121 32.77 -19.37 23.04
CA THR A 121 33.72 -18.43 23.61
C THR A 121 34.98 -18.21 22.75
N LYS A 122 35.44 -16.96 22.56
CA LYS A 122 36.73 -16.44 23.10
C LYS A 122 37.24 -15.13 22.46
N VAL A 123 37.67 -14.25 23.38
CA VAL A 123 38.79 -13.29 23.37
C VAL A 123 38.54 -11.87 22.80
N GLU A 124 38.92 -10.95 23.69
CA GLU A 124 38.90 -9.49 23.65
C GLU A 124 39.79 -8.90 22.55
N GLU A 125 39.37 -7.80 21.94
CA GLU A 125 40.28 -6.69 21.62
C GLU A 125 39.48 -5.38 21.55
N GLU A 126 39.91 -4.44 22.40
CA GLU A 126 39.41 -3.07 22.45
C GLU A 126 39.67 -2.34 21.13
N ASN A 127 38.64 -1.71 20.57
CA ASN A 127 38.83 -0.46 19.85
C ASN A 127 37.51 0.33 19.83
N GLY A 128 37.48 1.40 20.64
CA GLY A 128 36.39 2.33 20.69
C GLY A 128 36.15 2.98 19.34
N THR A 129 35.01 2.69 18.72
CA THR A 129 34.42 3.56 17.72
C THR A 129 32.96 3.73 18.10
N PHE A 130 32.58 4.96 18.41
CA PHE A 130 31.22 5.39 18.67
C PHE A 130 30.28 4.82 17.60
N PRO A 131 29.09 4.29 17.95
CA PRO A 131 28.10 3.95 16.94
C PRO A 131 27.58 5.25 16.37
N THR A 132 28.19 5.68 15.26
CA THR A 132 27.61 6.68 14.39
C THR A 132 26.28 6.09 13.94
N VAL A 133 25.18 6.54 14.54
CA VAL A 133 23.83 6.25 14.09
C VAL A 133 23.77 6.71 12.65
N GLY A 134 23.98 5.77 11.73
CA GLY A 134 23.82 5.99 10.31
C GLY A 134 22.35 6.33 10.11
N ILE A 135 22.05 7.63 10.06
CA ILE A 135 20.86 8.13 9.40
C ILE A 135 21.10 7.80 7.93
N ALA A 136 20.82 6.54 7.57
CA ALA A 136 20.84 6.08 6.21
C ALA A 136 19.85 6.98 5.49
N ASN A 137 20.37 7.89 4.68
CA ASN A 137 19.55 8.76 3.86
C ASN A 137 18.70 7.84 2.96
N PRO A 138 17.36 7.80 3.12
CA PRO A 138 16.53 6.94 2.29
C PRO A 138 16.54 7.34 0.80
N TYR A 139 17.28 8.40 0.45
CA TYR A 139 17.52 8.89 -0.90
C TYR A 139 18.92 8.58 -1.47
N SER A 140 19.82 7.91 -0.75
CA SER A 140 21.14 7.52 -1.30
C SER A 140 21.16 6.05 -1.74
N GLY A 141 21.17 5.80 -3.05
CA GLY A 141 21.35 4.46 -3.65
C GLY A 141 20.35 4.11 -4.76
N GLU A 142 20.58 2.98 -5.47
CA GLU A 142 19.79 2.42 -6.59
C GLU A 142 18.26 2.42 -6.39
N ASN A 143 17.80 2.44 -5.14
CA ASN A 143 16.39 2.57 -4.78
C ASN A 143 15.76 3.93 -5.11
N CYS A 144 16.53 4.98 -5.41
CA CYS A 144 15.99 6.32 -5.66
C CYS A 144 15.16 6.38 -6.96
N LEU A 145 15.60 5.70 -8.03
CA LEU A 145 14.90 5.65 -9.31
C LEU A 145 13.64 4.78 -9.22
N ALA A 146 13.74 3.61 -8.58
CA ALA A 146 12.59 2.75 -8.32
C ALA A 146 11.53 3.49 -7.49
N ARG A 147 11.95 4.18 -6.42
CA ARG A 147 11.08 4.98 -5.56
C ARG A 147 10.46 6.17 -6.27
N LEU A 148 11.19 6.82 -7.18
CA LEU A 148 10.65 7.87 -8.05
C LEU A 148 9.60 7.32 -9.02
N GLY A 149 9.89 6.18 -9.67
CA GLY A 149 8.98 5.50 -10.59
C GLY A 149 7.67 5.09 -9.90
N TRP A 150 7.77 4.42 -8.76
CA TRP A 150 6.61 4.05 -7.94
C TRP A 150 5.85 5.28 -7.43
N ASN A 151 6.53 6.35 -7.03
CA ASN A 151 5.87 7.60 -6.65
C ASN A 151 5.04 8.18 -7.80
N LYS A 152 5.61 8.24 -9.02
CA LYS A 152 4.90 8.75 -10.19
C LYS A 152 3.68 7.88 -10.52
N LEU A 153 3.86 6.56 -10.57
CA LEU A 153 2.79 5.61 -10.84
C LEU A 153 1.65 5.73 -9.80
N MET A 154 1.97 5.66 -8.51
CA MET A 154 0.97 5.74 -7.46
C MET A 154 0.28 7.11 -7.38
N THR A 155 0.96 8.19 -7.78
CA THR A 155 0.33 9.52 -7.89
C THR A 155 -0.80 9.50 -8.90
N VAL A 156 -0.56 8.91 -10.07
CA VAL A 156 -1.58 8.82 -11.11
C VAL A 156 -2.70 7.87 -10.70
N ILE A 157 -2.37 6.69 -10.14
CA ILE A 157 -3.38 5.75 -9.63
C ILE A 157 -4.33 6.42 -8.63
N VAL A 158 -3.80 7.11 -7.63
CA VAL A 158 -4.63 7.82 -6.64
C VAL A 158 -5.44 8.93 -7.28
N ARG A 159 -4.90 9.65 -8.26
CA ARG A 159 -5.64 10.67 -9.00
C ARG A 159 -6.83 10.08 -9.75
N GLU A 160 -6.64 8.98 -10.47
CA GLU A 160 -7.72 8.34 -11.23
C GLU A 160 -8.76 7.70 -10.32
N MET A 161 -8.35 7.07 -9.21
CA MET A 161 -9.29 6.58 -8.18
C MET A 161 -10.15 7.72 -7.61
N LYS A 162 -9.53 8.85 -7.25
CA LYS A 162 -10.26 10.04 -6.77
C LYS A 162 -11.23 10.56 -7.83
N LYS A 163 -10.79 10.64 -9.08
CA LYS A 163 -11.61 11.09 -10.21
C LYS A 163 -12.84 10.21 -10.36
N GLY A 164 -12.68 8.88 -10.41
CA GLY A 164 -13.79 7.95 -10.55
C GLY A 164 -14.76 7.97 -9.36
N PHE A 165 -14.24 8.16 -8.14
CA PHE A 165 -15.09 8.36 -6.96
C PHE A 165 -15.95 9.63 -7.07
N LEU A 166 -15.33 10.76 -7.41
CA LEU A 166 -16.02 12.06 -7.47
C LEU A 166 -17.03 12.12 -8.61
N GLU A 167 -16.71 11.56 -9.78
CA GLU A 167 -17.65 11.48 -10.90
C GLU A 167 -18.92 10.71 -10.54
N GLU A 168 -18.77 9.62 -9.78
CA GLU A 168 -19.93 8.82 -9.35
C GLU A 168 -20.77 9.57 -8.31
N ALA A 169 -20.12 10.25 -7.36
CA ALA A 169 -20.81 11.13 -6.41
C ALA A 169 -21.60 12.23 -7.12
N MET A 170 -20.99 12.89 -8.11
CA MET A 170 -21.65 13.94 -8.89
C MET A 170 -22.81 13.41 -9.73
N ARG A 171 -22.71 12.18 -10.27
CA ARG A 171 -23.80 11.56 -11.03
C ARG A 171 -25.01 11.30 -10.12
N ASN A 172 -24.77 10.75 -8.93
CA ASN A 172 -25.83 10.43 -7.98
C ASN A 172 -26.55 11.70 -7.47
N CYS A 173 -25.84 12.79 -7.19
CA CYS A 173 -26.48 14.06 -6.82
C CYS A 173 -27.40 14.60 -7.93
N LYS A 174 -26.99 14.48 -9.21
CA LYS A 174 -27.81 14.93 -10.34
C LYS A 174 -29.05 14.06 -10.57
N GLU A 175 -28.95 12.76 -10.28
CA GLU A 175 -30.10 11.84 -10.35
C GLU A 175 -31.12 12.14 -9.25
N GLU A 176 -30.67 12.50 -8.04
CA GLU A 176 -31.52 12.97 -6.95
C GLU A 176 -32.27 14.27 -7.30
N ASP A 177 -31.57 15.25 -7.89
CA ASP A 177 -32.17 16.52 -8.32
C ASP A 177 -33.26 16.31 -9.38
N ASN A 178 -33.05 15.39 -10.33
CA ASN A 178 -34.02 15.09 -11.39
C ASN A 178 -35.23 14.28 -10.89
N ASN A 179 -35.03 13.39 -9.91
CA ASN A 179 -36.12 12.60 -9.32
C ASN A 179 -36.98 13.41 -8.33
N GLY A 180 -36.47 14.53 -7.79
CA GLY A 180 -37.25 15.45 -6.95
C GLY A 180 -38.16 16.43 -7.71
N LEU A 181 -38.12 16.40 -9.04
CA LEU A 181 -38.89 17.26 -9.96
C LEU A 181 -40.07 16.54 -10.64
N LEU A 182 -40.29 15.26 -10.31
CA LEU A 182 -41.42 14.43 -10.74
C LEU A 182 -42.34 14.12 -9.56
#